data_AF-A0A7S0Q2F7-F1
#
_entry.id   AF-A0A7S0Q2F7-F1
#
_cell.length_a   1.000
_cell.length_b   1.000
_cell.length_c   1.000
_cell.angle_alpha   90.00
_cell.angle_beta   90.00
_cell.angle_gamma   90.00
#
_symmetry.space_group_name_H-M   'P 1'
#
loop_
_entity.id
_entity.type
_entity.pdbx_description
1 polymer ?
#
loop_
_entity_poly.entity_id
_entity_poly.type
_entity_poly.pdbx_seq_one_letter_code
_entity_poly.pdbx_strand_id
1 'polypeptide(L)'
;PLGGYSVWGALQPRTATATPPLPHKPAVMLISPLDSTGFFHGAAPGADAAVSNVVALLAAVAALSRQVALSPDGVATLGSLSATPLFALFTAEPYGQTGSRRFEKDLAAFNCSRPS
;
A
#
# COMPACT_ATOMS: atom_id res chain seq x y z
N PRO A 1 -11.15 19.38 -9.80
CA PRO A 1 -10.28 19.05 -8.64
C PRO A 1 -9.01 18.34 -9.09
N LEU A 2 -7.85 18.77 -8.60
CA LEU A 2 -6.65 17.93 -8.65
C LEU A 2 -6.95 16.69 -7.81
N GLY A 3 -6.77 15.51 -8.39
CA GLY A 3 -7.17 14.26 -7.76
C GLY A 3 -6.68 13.08 -8.56
N GLY A 4 -6.71 11.91 -7.94
CA GLY A 4 -6.29 10.65 -8.52
C GLY A 4 -6.72 9.49 -7.65
N TYR A 5 -6.39 8.28 -8.08
CA TYR A 5 -6.62 7.08 -7.29
C TYR A 5 -5.34 6.68 -6.59
N SER A 6 -5.44 6.43 -5.29
CA SER A 6 -4.36 5.80 -4.53
C SER A 6 -4.54 4.29 -4.56
N VAL A 7 -3.45 3.54 -4.62
CA VAL A 7 -3.46 2.09 -4.70
C VAL A 7 -2.87 1.53 -3.42
N TRP A 8 -3.52 0.55 -2.80
CA TRP A 8 -2.99 -0.13 -1.62
C TRP A 8 -3.27 -1.63 -1.67
N GLY A 9 -2.45 -2.42 -0.98
CA GLY A 9 -2.57 -3.88 -0.95
C GLY A 9 -1.85 -4.52 0.23
N ALA A 10 -2.12 -5.80 0.43
CA ALA A 10 -1.51 -6.63 1.46
C ALA A 10 -1.02 -7.95 0.84
N LEU A 11 0.10 -8.51 1.33
CA LEU A 11 0.55 -9.83 0.90
C LEU A 11 -0.30 -10.98 1.48
N GLN A 12 -0.98 -10.74 2.60
CA GLN A 12 -1.92 -11.71 3.18
C GLN A 12 -3.34 -11.46 2.65
N PRO A 13 -4.07 -12.50 2.21
CA PRO A 13 -5.48 -12.37 1.87
C PRO A 13 -6.26 -11.91 3.10
N ARG A 14 -6.70 -10.64 3.11
CA ARG A 14 -7.52 -10.08 4.21
C ARG A 14 -9.04 -10.21 3.96
N THR A 15 -9.45 -10.64 2.77
CA THR A 15 -10.85 -10.55 2.30
C THR A 15 -11.41 -11.81 1.64
N ALA A 16 -10.70 -12.95 1.66
CA ALA A 16 -11.34 -14.19 1.24
C ALA A 16 -12.37 -14.58 2.31
N THR A 17 -13.65 -14.64 1.93
CA THR A 17 -14.83 -15.00 2.75
C THR A 17 -14.68 -16.30 3.54
N ALA A 18 -13.70 -17.14 3.18
CA ALA A 18 -13.36 -18.40 3.83
C ALA A 18 -12.23 -18.29 4.89
N THR A 19 -11.66 -17.11 5.12
CA THR A 19 -10.54 -16.95 6.08
C THR A 19 -11.10 -16.46 7.42
N PRO A 20 -10.85 -17.14 8.54
CA PRO A 20 -11.22 -16.62 9.85
C PRO A 20 -10.62 -15.21 10.02
N PRO A 21 -11.34 -14.27 10.67
CA PRO A 21 -10.81 -12.93 10.91
C PRO A 21 -9.44 -13.09 11.59
N LEU A 22 -8.40 -12.60 10.92
CA LEU A 22 -7.04 -12.67 11.44
C LEU A 22 -7.04 -12.02 12.84
N PRO A 23 -6.30 -12.60 13.81
CA PRO A 23 -6.12 -11.95 15.11
C PRO A 23 -5.65 -10.50 14.89
N HIS A 24 -5.97 -9.59 15.83
CA HIS A 24 -5.53 -8.19 15.83
C HIS A 24 -4.00 -8.10 15.76
N LYS A 25 -3.47 -8.22 14.55
CA LYS A 25 -2.06 -8.19 14.23
C LYS A 25 -1.75 -6.80 13.73
N PRO A 26 -0.73 -6.11 14.30
CA PRO A 26 -0.34 -4.80 13.83
C PRO A 26 0.01 -4.86 12.34
N ALA A 27 -0.21 -3.76 11.63
CA ALA A 27 0.17 -3.64 10.24
C ALA A 27 1.43 -2.78 10.11
N VAL A 28 2.38 -3.20 9.27
CA VAL A 28 3.53 -2.38 8.88
C VAL A 28 3.31 -1.98 7.44
N MET A 29 3.29 -0.67 7.17
CA MET A 29 2.92 -0.13 5.87
C MET A 29 4.13 0.53 5.20
N LEU A 30 4.41 0.10 3.97
CA LEU A 30 5.38 0.73 3.09
C LEU A 30 4.65 1.69 2.15
N ILE A 31 5.03 2.96 2.17
CA ILE A 31 4.29 4.04 1.50
C ILE A 31 5.25 4.78 0.57
N SER A 32 4.80 5.07 -0.66
CA SER A 32 5.49 5.97 -1.58
C SER A 32 4.50 6.92 -2.26
N PRO A 33 4.87 8.18 -2.53
CA PRO A 33 4.13 9.03 -3.45
C PRO A 33 4.23 8.45 -4.87
N LEU A 34 3.13 8.54 -5.62
CA LEU A 34 3.04 8.14 -7.03
C LEU A 34 3.31 9.34 -7.97
N ASP A 35 2.99 10.55 -7.51
CA ASP A 35 3.07 11.76 -8.31
C ASP A 35 4.22 12.68 -7.88
N SER A 36 4.75 13.41 -8.86
CA SER A 36 5.73 14.47 -8.66
C SER A 36 5.25 15.74 -9.37
N THR A 37 5.77 16.88 -8.93
CA THR A 37 5.48 18.17 -9.56
C THR A 37 6.76 18.81 -10.08
N GLY A 38 6.62 19.61 -11.14
CA GLY A 38 7.68 20.44 -11.70
C GLY A 38 7.21 21.87 -11.87
N PHE A 39 8.18 22.79 -11.99
CA PHE A 39 7.88 24.20 -12.26
C PHE A 39 7.17 24.40 -13.60
N PHE A 40 7.48 23.56 -14.59
CA PHE A 40 6.77 23.52 -15.87
C PHE A 40 5.87 22.30 -15.92
N HIS A 41 4.61 22.49 -16.31
CA HIS A 41 3.60 21.44 -16.37
C HIS A 41 3.96 20.26 -17.31
N GLY A 42 4.93 20.44 -18.22
CA GLY A 42 5.45 19.38 -19.10
C GLY A 42 6.80 18.79 -18.71
N ALA A 43 7.45 19.31 -17.66
CA ALA A 43 8.74 18.84 -17.19
C ALA A 43 8.75 18.83 -15.65
N ALA A 44 8.49 17.66 -15.08
CA ALA A 44 8.66 17.40 -13.66
C ALA A 44 10.04 16.77 -13.42
N PRO A 45 11.10 17.54 -13.11
CA PRO A 45 12.40 16.97 -12.74
C PRO A 45 12.31 16.11 -11.47
N GLY A 46 11.26 16.28 -10.64
CA GLY A 46 10.93 15.37 -9.53
C GLY A 46 10.37 14.01 -9.96
N ALA A 47 10.15 13.78 -11.26
CA ALA A 47 9.69 12.51 -11.80
C ALA A 47 10.69 11.39 -11.53
N ASP A 48 11.99 11.68 -11.53
CA ASP A 48 13.01 10.67 -11.23
C ASP A 48 12.89 10.17 -9.78
N ALA A 49 12.67 11.09 -8.82
CA ALA A 49 12.45 10.72 -7.42
C ALA A 49 11.14 9.94 -7.21
N ALA A 50 10.03 10.36 -7.83
CA ALA A 50 8.76 9.63 -7.70
C ALA A 50 8.83 8.25 -8.38
N VAL A 51 9.40 8.16 -9.59
CA VAL A 51 9.53 6.91 -10.33
C VAL A 51 10.49 5.95 -9.63
N SER A 52 11.65 6.43 -9.17
CA SER A 52 12.60 5.59 -8.43
C SER A 52 12.03 5.07 -7.12
N ASN A 53 11.26 5.89 -6.38
CA ASN A 53 10.58 5.43 -5.17
C ASN A 53 9.52 4.36 -5.46
N VAL A 54 8.73 4.52 -6.52
CA VAL A 54 7.75 3.52 -6.96
C VAL A 54 8.44 2.22 -7.37
N VAL A 55 9.52 2.31 -8.15
CA VAL A 55 10.32 1.14 -8.56
C VAL A 55 10.93 0.44 -7.35
N ALA A 56 11.48 1.18 -6.38
CA ALA A 56 12.04 0.63 -5.16
C ALA A 56 10.97 -0.09 -4.32
N LEU A 57 9.78 0.50 -4.18
CA LEU A 57 8.65 -0.13 -3.47
C LEU A 57 8.21 -1.42 -4.17
N LEU A 58 8.04 -1.39 -5.49
CA LEU A 58 7.65 -2.57 -6.27
C LEU A 58 8.72 -3.66 -6.24
N ALA A 59 10.00 -3.29 -6.27
CA ALA A 59 11.11 -4.23 -6.12
C ALA A 59 11.09 -4.89 -4.74
N ALA A 60 10.83 -4.13 -3.67
CA ALA A 60 10.67 -4.66 -2.32
C ALA A 60 9.46 -5.62 -2.22
N VAL A 61 8.32 -5.25 -2.79
CA VAL A 61 7.12 -6.11 -2.87
C VAL A 61 7.44 -7.40 -3.63
N ALA A 62 8.15 -7.30 -4.76
CA ALA A 62 8.52 -8.45 -5.58
C ALA A 62 9.52 -9.37 -4.87
N ALA A 63 10.45 -8.82 -4.10
CA ALA A 63 11.37 -9.61 -3.30
C ALA A 63 10.62 -10.37 -2.18
N LEU A 64 9.72 -9.68 -1.47
CA LEU A 64 8.89 -10.29 -0.44
C LEU A 64 7.95 -11.36 -1.01
N SER A 65 7.31 -11.10 -2.16
CA SER A 65 6.41 -12.06 -2.79
C SER A 65 7.14 -13.30 -3.27
N ARG A 66 8.36 -13.17 -3.80
CA ARG A 66 9.22 -14.30 -4.17
C ARG A 66 9.63 -15.14 -2.97
N GLN A 67 9.98 -14.53 -1.84
CA GLN A 67 10.29 -15.26 -0.61
C GLN A 67 9.09 -16.09 -0.12
N VAL A 68 7.89 -15.53 -0.24
CA VAL A 68 6.64 -16.25 0.06
C VAL A 68 6.41 -17.38 -0.94
N ALA A 69 6.58 -17.14 -2.24
CA ALA A 69 6.33 -18.12 -3.29
C ALA A 69 7.33 -19.29 -3.30
N LEU A 70 8.56 -19.07 -2.83
CA LEU A 70 9.62 -20.09 -2.77
C LEU A 70 9.59 -20.92 -1.48
N SER A 71 8.84 -20.48 -0.47
CA SER A 71 8.70 -21.23 0.78
C SER A 71 7.58 -22.28 0.63
N PRO A 72 7.84 -23.57 0.89
CA PRO A 72 6.81 -24.62 0.87
C PRO A 72 5.65 -24.32 1.83
N ASP A 73 5.90 -23.49 2.86
CA ASP A 73 4.94 -23.02 3.86
C ASP A 73 4.71 -21.50 3.78
N GLY A 74 4.89 -20.86 2.61
CA GLY A 74 4.91 -19.40 2.48
C GLY A 74 3.70 -18.66 3.05
N VAL A 75 2.51 -19.25 2.92
CA VAL A 75 1.27 -18.71 3.52
C VAL A 75 1.29 -18.82 5.04
N ALA A 76 1.79 -19.93 5.60
CA ALA A 76 1.95 -20.09 7.05
C ALA A 76 3.06 -19.18 7.60
N THR A 77 4.09 -18.92 6.81
CA THR A 77 5.21 -18.01 7.14
C THR A 77 4.73 -16.55 7.21
N LEU A 78 3.84 -16.13 6.30
CA LEU A 78 3.16 -14.84 6.42
C LEU A 78 2.25 -14.79 7.65
N GLY A 79 1.56 -15.91 7.94
CA GLY A 79 0.73 -16.10 9.12
C GLY A 79 1.49 -15.88 10.42
N SER A 80 2.69 -16.45 10.53
CA SER A 80 3.55 -16.39 11.73
C SER A 80 4.24 -15.05 11.96
N LEU A 81 4.23 -14.13 10.99
CA LEU A 81 4.83 -12.82 11.17
C LEU A 81 4.18 -12.06 12.34
N SER A 82 4.90 -11.20 13.03
CA SER A 82 4.34 -10.39 14.12
C SER A 82 3.49 -9.22 13.62
N ALA A 83 3.71 -8.77 12.38
CA ALA A 83 2.95 -7.71 11.73
C ALA A 83 2.59 -8.08 10.28
N THR A 84 1.48 -7.56 9.76
CA THR A 84 1.08 -7.80 8.37
C THR A 84 1.64 -6.69 7.48
N PRO A 85 2.46 -7.03 6.46
CA PRO A 85 2.98 -6.04 5.54
C PRO A 85 1.85 -5.52 4.62
N LEU A 86 1.75 -4.20 4.57
CA LEU A 86 0.88 -3.42 3.69
C LEU A 86 1.74 -2.54 2.79
N PHE A 87 1.21 -2.21 1.63
CA PHE A 87 1.86 -1.33 0.67
C PHE A 87 0.83 -0.31 0.17
N ALA A 88 1.25 0.94 -0.01
CA ALA A 88 0.44 1.94 -0.67
C ALA A 88 1.26 2.89 -1.54
N LEU A 89 0.62 3.30 -2.63
CA LEU A 89 1.03 4.35 -3.52
C LEU A 89 -0.03 5.44 -3.47
N PHE A 90 0.35 6.61 -2.91
CA PHE A 90 -0.57 7.73 -2.77
C PHE A 90 -0.38 8.76 -3.90
N THR A 91 -1.48 9.28 -4.40
CA THR A 91 -1.51 10.35 -5.40
C THR A 91 -1.86 11.69 -4.77
N ALA A 92 -1.54 12.78 -5.45
CA ALA A 92 -1.73 14.15 -4.97
C ALA A 92 -0.96 14.46 -3.68
N GLU A 93 0.19 13.80 -3.46
CA GLU A 93 1.02 14.03 -2.28
C GLU A 93 1.73 15.41 -2.30
N PRO A 94 2.27 15.89 -3.43
CA PRO A 94 2.82 17.24 -3.54
C PRO A 94 1.78 18.35 -3.33
N TYR A 95 0.49 18.03 -3.50
CA TYR A 95 -0.62 18.96 -3.32
C TYR A 95 -1.22 18.84 -1.92
N GLY A 96 -0.36 18.91 -0.90
CA GLY A 96 -0.78 18.91 0.50
C GLY A 96 -1.21 17.54 1.04
N GLN A 97 -0.57 16.46 0.58
CA GLN A 97 -0.81 15.09 1.09
C GLN A 97 -2.27 14.66 0.92
N THR A 98 -2.90 15.04 -0.19
CA THR A 98 -4.33 14.87 -0.39
C THR A 98 -4.73 13.39 -0.42
N GLY A 99 -3.89 12.52 -1.03
CA GLY A 99 -4.14 11.08 -1.11
C GLY A 99 -4.06 10.39 0.25
N SER A 100 -2.96 10.56 0.97
CA SER A 100 -2.74 9.93 2.28
C SER A 100 -3.71 10.43 3.35
N ARG A 101 -4.03 11.73 3.39
CA ARG A 101 -5.06 12.27 4.28
C ARG A 101 -6.45 11.71 3.99
N ARG A 102 -6.76 11.52 2.71
CA ARG A 102 -8.04 10.90 2.33
C ARG A 102 -8.10 9.46 2.81
N PHE A 103 -7.01 8.72 2.65
CA PHE A 103 -6.89 7.35 3.15
C PHE A 103 -7.02 7.27 4.68
N GLU A 104 -6.35 8.15 5.43
CA GLU A 104 -6.48 8.24 6.90
C GLU A 104 -7.93 8.54 7.31
N LYS A 105 -8.58 9.50 6.65
CA LYS A 105 -9.98 9.83 6.91
C LYS A 105 -10.90 8.65 6.64
N ASP A 106 -10.66 7.92 5.56
CA ASP A 106 -11.45 6.73 5.22
C ASP A 106 -11.20 5.64 6.28
N LEU A 107 -9.97 5.42 6.76
CA LEU A 107 -9.69 4.49 7.87
C LEU A 107 -10.42 4.86 9.17
N ALA A 108 -10.45 6.15 9.53
CA ALA A 108 -11.12 6.61 10.74
C ALA A 108 -12.65 6.52 10.67
N ALA A 109 -13.22 6.65 9.47
CA ALA A 109 -14.66 6.61 9.23
C ALA A 109 -15.17 5.22 8.81
N PHE A 110 -14.28 4.26 8.51
CA PHE A 110 -14.67 2.97 7.99
C PHE A 110 -15.33 2.12 9.07
N ASN A 111 -16.61 1.80 8.87
CA ASN A 111 -17.34 0.85 9.70
C ASN A 111 -17.49 -0.47 8.95
N CYS A 112 -16.86 -1.53 9.46
CA CYS A 112 -16.96 -2.86 8.87
C CYS A 112 -18.25 -3.55 9.33
N SER A 113 -19.39 -3.18 8.73
CA SER A 113 -20.64 -3.93 8.92
C SER A 113 -20.54 -5.24 8.14
N ARG A 114 -20.41 -6.37 8.85
CA ARG A 114 -20.49 -7.69 8.24
C ARG A 114 -21.87 -7.84 7.59
N PRO A 115 -21.99 -8.11 6.27
CA PRO A 115 -23.28 -8.43 5.70
C PRO A 115 -23.80 -9.71 6.37
N SER A 116 -25.01 -9.62 6.93
CA SER A 116 -25.75 -10.72 7.56
C SER A 116 -26.11 -11.80 6.55
#